data_AF-A0A0R1XSY3-F1
#
_entry.id   AF-A0A0R1XSY3-F1
#
_cell.length_a   1.000
_cell.length_b   1.000
_cell.length_c   1.000
_cell.angle_alpha   90.00
_cell.angle_beta   90.00
_cell.angle_gamma   90.00
#
_symmetry.space_group_name_H-M   'P 1'
#
loop_
_entity.id
_entity.type
_entity.pdbx_description
1 polymer ?
#
loop_
_entity_poly.entity_id
_entity_poly.type
_entity_poly.pdbx_seq_one_letter_code
_entity_poly.pdbx_strand_id
1 'polypeptide(L)'
;MKKLVWLLGLGTLLVSLSFILQQPQNVKAETMVAIPVEDSSFVTAGKGVTPTKATQLQPTGPVYGLSAWKIQTTVPLISNAGPEPWERASAAYSIGSDTWLVDGQVLVIPQGKVVTTPINFQAKSYGYNYVAGIVDNNEPVALWGSTDYTHQVGTVKPGSIWKITRYYSGADGSVWFDLGNDQWIPSFYFNNNLFYNFNTAYNRPDLSRDYTTQQRVITTMQHPFVVTIHGDSAKQTFKYPDMEDMFPGIYLDSGSQWLCYEVSYTDAIFTQTNWYKLGPEVWLAASYDSLD
;
A
#
# COMPACT_ATOMS: atom_id res chain seq x y z
N MET A 1 -17.52 -76.63 -57.39
CA MET A 1 -16.59 -76.38 -58.51
C MET A 1 -15.84 -75.08 -58.26
N LYS A 2 -14.49 -75.14 -58.22
CA LYS A 2 -13.47 -74.10 -58.57
C LYS A 2 -13.57 -72.71 -57.89
N LYS A 3 -12.56 -72.05 -57.32
CA LYS A 3 -11.09 -72.15 -57.02
C LYS A 3 -10.83 -71.04 -55.95
N LEU A 4 -10.01 -71.21 -54.90
CA LEU A 4 -8.56 -70.87 -54.80
C LEU A 4 -8.24 -69.44 -55.33
N VAL A 5 -7.69 -68.45 -54.61
CA VAL A 5 -6.32 -68.23 -54.02
C VAL A 5 -6.36 -66.81 -53.37
N TRP A 6 -6.03 -66.57 -52.10
CA TRP A 6 -4.75 -66.20 -51.45
C TRP A 6 -4.01 -64.91 -51.90
N LEU A 7 -3.41 -64.24 -50.89
CA LEU A 7 -2.41 -63.13 -50.84
C LEU A 7 -2.97 -61.75 -50.44
N LEU A 8 -2.81 -61.30 -49.18
CA LEU A 8 -1.63 -60.70 -48.51
C LEU A 8 -1.19 -59.36 -49.11
N GLY A 9 -1.25 -58.30 -48.31
CA GLY A 9 -0.46 -57.09 -48.53
C GLY A 9 -0.89 -55.88 -47.70
N LEU A 10 -0.08 -55.57 -46.67
CA LEU A 10 0.16 -54.24 -46.05
C LEU A 10 -1.08 -53.51 -45.46
N GLY A 11 -1.17 -53.25 -44.16
CA GLY A 11 -0.14 -52.73 -43.28
C GLY A 11 -0.53 -51.30 -42.89
N THR A 12 -1.11 -51.13 -41.70
CA THR A 12 -1.15 -49.85 -40.97
C THR A 12 -1.36 -50.13 -39.50
N LEU A 13 -0.26 -50.03 -38.76
CA LEU A 13 -0.21 -49.89 -37.32
C LEU A 13 -0.86 -48.53 -36.98
N LEU A 14 -2.12 -48.51 -36.57
CA LEU A 14 -2.71 -47.30 -35.98
C LEU A 14 -2.21 -47.19 -34.54
N VAL A 15 -1.07 -46.51 -34.39
CA VAL A 15 -0.67 -45.91 -33.12
C VAL A 15 -1.74 -44.88 -32.78
N SER A 16 -2.63 -45.23 -31.84
CA SER A 16 -3.50 -44.25 -31.20
C SER A 16 -2.62 -43.33 -30.34
N LEU A 17 -2.08 -42.27 -30.96
CA LEU A 17 -1.66 -41.08 -30.23
C LEU A 17 -2.92 -40.48 -29.60
N SER A 18 -3.24 -40.91 -28.39
CA SER A 18 -4.13 -40.17 -27.52
C SER A 18 -3.42 -38.87 -27.15
N PHE A 19 -3.55 -37.85 -28.00
CA PHE A 19 -3.43 -36.48 -27.54
C PHE A 19 -4.55 -36.28 -26.52
N ILE A 20 -4.23 -36.53 -25.24
CA ILE A 20 -4.93 -35.86 -24.16
C ILE A 20 -4.56 -34.39 -24.34
N LEU A 21 -5.36 -33.68 -25.14
CA LEU A 21 -5.49 -32.24 -24.99
C LEU A 21 -5.98 -32.05 -23.56
N GLN A 22 -5.05 -31.74 -22.66
CA GLN A 22 -5.39 -31.04 -21.43
C GLN A 22 -6.19 -29.82 -21.89
N GLN A 23 -7.51 -29.87 -21.69
CA GLN A 23 -8.31 -28.65 -21.75
C GLN A 23 -7.61 -27.65 -20.82
N PRO A 24 -7.36 -26.41 -21.26
CA PRO A 24 -6.83 -25.40 -20.37
C PRO A 24 -7.75 -25.37 -19.15
N GLN A 25 -7.24 -25.76 -17.99
CA GLN A 25 -7.96 -25.53 -16.76
C GLN A 25 -8.16 -24.02 -16.70
N ASN A 26 -9.42 -23.59 -16.61
CA ASN A 26 -9.73 -22.21 -16.26
C ASN A 26 -9.06 -21.96 -14.91
N VAL A 27 -7.86 -21.38 -14.92
CA VAL A 27 -7.21 -20.86 -13.73
C VAL A 27 -8.19 -19.81 -13.24
N LYS A 28 -8.83 -20.06 -12.09
CA LYS A 28 -9.67 -19.05 -11.45
C LYS A 28 -8.83 -17.78 -11.38
N ALA A 29 -9.30 -16.69 -11.99
CA ALA A 29 -8.63 -15.41 -11.92
C ALA A 29 -8.30 -15.12 -10.44
N GLU A 30 -7.07 -14.68 -10.18
CA GLU A 30 -6.64 -14.36 -8.83
C GLU A 30 -7.60 -13.34 -8.23
N THR A 31 -8.09 -13.62 -7.02
CA THR A 31 -8.94 -12.66 -6.32
C THR A 31 -8.06 -11.52 -5.85
N MET A 32 -8.28 -10.33 -6.41
CA MET A 32 -7.59 -9.11 -6.01
C MET A 32 -8.34 -8.41 -4.88
N VAL A 33 -7.58 -7.79 -3.98
CA VAL A 33 -8.12 -6.90 -2.96
C VAL A 33 -7.54 -5.50 -3.11
N ALA A 34 -8.36 -4.50 -2.80
CA ALA A 34 -7.97 -3.12 -2.62
C ALA A 34 -7.81 -2.85 -1.13
N ILE A 35 -6.68 -2.27 -0.73
CA ILE A 35 -6.37 -1.86 0.64
C ILE A 35 -6.22 -0.34 0.63
N PRO A 36 -7.16 0.45 1.17
CA PRO A 36 -7.03 1.90 1.21
C PRO A 36 -5.79 2.32 1.99
N VAL A 37 -5.02 3.26 1.44
CA VAL A 37 -3.79 3.80 2.09
C VAL A 37 -4.10 4.93 3.07
N GLU A 38 -5.34 5.37 3.12
CA GLU A 38 -5.87 6.41 3.99
C GLU A 38 -7.37 6.22 4.17
N ASP A 39 -7.92 6.81 5.23
CA ASP A 39 -9.36 6.96 5.35
C ASP A 39 -9.86 7.74 4.12
N SER A 40 -10.58 7.04 3.25
CA SER A 40 -10.97 7.54 1.93
C SER A 40 -12.47 7.72 1.86
N SER A 41 -12.95 8.79 1.24
CA SER A 41 -14.37 8.84 0.88
C SER A 41 -14.63 7.88 -0.30
N PHE A 42 -15.64 7.04 -0.18
CA PHE A 42 -16.14 6.27 -1.31
C PHE A 42 -16.67 7.23 -2.37
N VAL A 43 -16.68 6.83 -3.63
CA VAL A 43 -17.57 7.47 -4.60
C VAL A 43 -18.55 6.49 -5.20
N THR A 44 -19.76 6.97 -5.46
CA THR A 44 -20.77 6.24 -6.21
C THR A 44 -20.89 6.83 -7.61
N ALA A 45 -21.01 5.95 -8.61
CA ALA A 45 -21.39 6.34 -9.96
C ALA A 45 -22.92 6.48 -10.12
N GLY A 46 -23.68 6.16 -9.07
CA GLY A 46 -25.10 5.84 -9.13
C GLY A 46 -25.34 4.35 -9.38
N LYS A 47 -26.53 3.87 -8.96
CA LYS A 47 -26.84 2.44 -8.99
C LYS A 47 -26.73 1.85 -10.39
N GLY A 48 -25.87 0.83 -10.55
CA GLY A 48 -25.70 0.13 -11.83
C GLY A 48 -24.93 0.92 -12.90
N VAL A 49 -24.26 2.02 -12.51
CA VAL A 49 -23.42 2.79 -13.41
C VAL A 49 -21.98 2.31 -13.29
N THR A 50 -21.36 1.98 -14.42
CA THR A 50 -19.92 1.75 -14.51
C THR A 50 -19.27 3.07 -14.94
N PRO A 51 -18.43 3.70 -14.10
CA PRO A 51 -17.82 4.98 -14.44
C PRO A 51 -16.83 4.79 -15.59
N THR A 52 -16.95 5.63 -16.61
CA THR A 52 -16.00 5.73 -17.72
C THR A 52 -15.18 7.03 -17.66
N LYS A 53 -15.61 7.98 -16.82
CA LYS A 53 -14.96 9.26 -16.54
C LYS A 53 -15.03 9.59 -15.06
N ALA A 54 -14.00 10.24 -14.54
CA ALA A 54 -13.93 10.68 -13.13
C ALA A 54 -15.08 11.62 -12.72
N THR A 55 -15.62 12.43 -13.64
CA THR A 55 -16.77 13.33 -13.36
C THR A 55 -18.08 12.63 -13.05
N GLN A 56 -18.21 11.32 -13.30
CA GLN A 56 -19.45 10.58 -13.06
C GLN A 56 -19.64 10.17 -11.59
N LEU A 57 -18.68 10.52 -10.73
CA LEU A 57 -18.52 9.95 -9.42
C LEU A 57 -18.82 10.98 -8.33
N GLN A 58 -19.58 10.55 -7.31
CA GLN A 58 -20.04 11.40 -6.20
C GLN A 58 -19.55 10.84 -4.86
N PRO A 59 -18.88 11.65 -4.01
CA PRO A 59 -18.44 11.21 -2.69
C PRO A 59 -19.59 10.67 -1.82
N THR A 60 -19.31 9.64 -1.05
CA THR A 60 -20.18 9.04 -0.04
C THR A 60 -19.36 8.75 1.24
N GLY A 61 -19.89 7.96 2.17
CA GLY A 61 -19.27 7.70 3.48
C GLY A 61 -17.83 7.15 3.42
N PRO A 62 -17.18 6.98 4.58
CA PRO A 62 -15.76 6.63 4.62
C PRO A 62 -15.51 5.12 4.39
N VAL A 63 -14.44 4.81 3.66
CA VAL A 63 -13.67 3.57 3.72
C VAL A 63 -12.58 3.79 4.74
N TYR A 64 -12.52 2.95 5.75
CA TYR A 64 -11.41 3.03 6.69
C TYR A 64 -10.12 2.54 6.05
N GLY A 65 -9.03 3.27 6.30
CA GLY A 65 -7.69 2.88 5.90
C GLY A 65 -7.36 1.44 6.32
N LEU A 66 -6.50 0.78 5.55
CA LEU A 66 -5.92 -0.52 5.88
C LEU A 66 -6.90 -1.70 5.95
N SER A 67 -8.15 -1.50 5.56
CA SER A 67 -9.15 -2.55 5.39
C SER A 67 -9.02 -3.26 4.04
N ALA A 68 -9.32 -4.56 3.96
CA ALA A 68 -9.28 -5.31 2.69
C ALA A 68 -10.65 -5.38 2.02
N TRP A 69 -10.72 -4.99 0.75
CA TRP A 69 -11.94 -5.06 -0.05
C TRP A 69 -11.75 -5.85 -1.32
N LYS A 70 -12.62 -6.84 -1.57
CA LYS A 70 -12.57 -7.60 -2.81
C LYS A 70 -12.87 -6.71 -4.01
N ILE A 71 -11.98 -6.70 -4.99
CA ILE A 71 -12.20 -6.02 -6.26
C ILE A 71 -13.13 -6.87 -7.12
N GLN A 72 -14.27 -6.30 -7.50
CA GLN A 72 -15.26 -6.93 -8.37
C GLN A 72 -14.95 -6.66 -9.84
N THR A 73 -14.57 -5.41 -10.15
CA THR A 73 -14.30 -4.94 -11.51
C THR A 73 -13.23 -3.83 -11.47
N THR A 74 -12.36 -3.81 -12.47
CA THR A 74 -11.43 -2.69 -12.73
C THR A 74 -11.81 -2.01 -14.03
N VAL A 75 -11.88 -0.69 -14.02
CA VAL A 75 -12.21 0.11 -15.20
C VAL A 75 -11.10 1.13 -15.46
N PRO A 76 -10.54 1.20 -16.68
CA PRO A 76 -9.63 2.28 -17.04
C PRO A 76 -10.40 3.59 -17.11
N LEU A 77 -9.85 4.65 -16.53
CA LEU A 77 -10.44 5.99 -16.57
C LEU A 77 -9.77 6.85 -17.64
N ILE A 78 -10.58 7.55 -18.41
CA ILE A 78 -10.12 8.69 -19.22
C ILE A 78 -10.10 9.89 -18.26
N SER A 79 -8.91 10.24 -17.78
CA SER A 79 -8.75 11.35 -16.85
C SER A 79 -8.96 12.72 -17.52
N ASN A 80 -8.92 13.77 -16.69
CA ASN A 80 -8.70 15.20 -16.97
C ASN A 80 -9.90 16.05 -16.53
N ALA A 81 -10.83 15.49 -15.75
CA ALA A 81 -11.95 16.21 -15.16
C ALA A 81 -12.51 15.44 -13.95
N GLY A 82 -12.56 16.08 -12.78
CA GLY A 82 -13.08 15.53 -11.53
C GLY A 82 -12.37 16.15 -10.32
N PRO A 83 -12.86 15.95 -9.08
CA PRO A 83 -12.12 16.32 -7.88
C PRO A 83 -10.93 15.37 -7.63
N GLU A 84 -9.89 15.82 -6.94
CA GLU A 84 -8.89 14.92 -6.36
C GLU A 84 -9.55 13.89 -5.43
N PRO A 85 -9.08 12.63 -5.37
CA PRO A 85 -7.92 12.07 -6.10
C PRO A 85 -8.24 11.57 -7.53
N TRP A 86 -9.47 11.79 -8.02
CA TRP A 86 -9.98 11.22 -9.27
C TRP A 86 -9.46 11.91 -10.53
N GLU A 87 -9.14 13.20 -10.44
CA GLU A 87 -8.59 13.97 -11.55
C GLU A 87 -7.32 13.32 -12.12
N ARG A 88 -6.50 12.75 -11.24
CA ARG A 88 -5.22 12.13 -11.59
C ARG A 88 -5.30 10.62 -11.77
N ALA A 89 -6.44 10.02 -11.47
CA ALA A 89 -6.63 8.58 -11.53
C ALA A 89 -6.55 8.04 -12.96
N SER A 90 -6.04 6.83 -13.08
CA SER A 90 -5.95 6.10 -14.35
C SER A 90 -6.79 4.82 -14.36
N ALA A 91 -7.14 4.31 -13.17
CA ALA A 91 -8.08 3.22 -12.99
C ALA A 91 -9.02 3.46 -11.80
N ALA A 92 -10.20 2.86 -11.88
CA ALA A 92 -11.16 2.74 -10.78
C ALA A 92 -11.43 1.26 -10.47
N TYR A 93 -11.56 0.94 -9.18
CA TYR A 93 -11.82 -0.38 -8.65
C TYR A 93 -13.17 -0.41 -7.98
N SER A 94 -14.08 -1.25 -8.49
CA SER A 94 -15.34 -1.53 -7.81
C SER A 94 -15.07 -2.48 -6.65
N ILE A 95 -15.43 -2.06 -5.45
CA ILE A 95 -15.23 -2.80 -4.20
C ILE A 95 -16.56 -3.12 -3.48
N GLY A 96 -17.67 -2.85 -4.15
CA GLY A 96 -19.03 -3.01 -3.66
C GLY A 96 -20.01 -2.70 -4.79
N SER A 97 -21.31 -2.81 -4.52
CA SER A 97 -22.35 -2.70 -5.57
C SER A 97 -22.28 -1.37 -6.34
N ASP A 98 -22.01 -0.28 -5.64
CA ASP A 98 -21.98 1.07 -6.21
C ASP A 98 -20.75 1.86 -5.74
N THR A 99 -19.70 1.15 -5.32
CA THR A 99 -18.61 1.72 -4.53
C THR A 99 -17.30 1.61 -5.27
N TRP A 100 -16.63 2.74 -5.50
CA TRP A 100 -15.40 2.81 -6.27
C TRP A 100 -14.27 3.52 -5.52
N LEU A 101 -13.03 3.04 -5.73
CA LEU A 101 -11.77 3.66 -5.30
C LEU A 101 -10.82 3.81 -6.48
N VAL A 102 -9.92 4.79 -6.46
CA VAL A 102 -8.89 4.96 -7.52
C VAL A 102 -7.56 4.37 -7.14
N ASP A 103 -6.72 4.14 -8.15
CA ASP A 103 -5.32 3.70 -8.03
C ASP A 103 -4.47 4.53 -7.05
N GLY A 104 -4.78 5.81 -6.87
CA GLY A 104 -4.15 6.66 -5.87
C GLY A 104 -4.52 6.37 -4.42
N GLN A 105 -5.69 5.80 -4.19
CA GLN A 105 -6.24 5.61 -2.85
C GLN A 105 -5.93 4.23 -2.27
N VAL A 106 -5.45 3.28 -3.08
CA VAL A 106 -5.41 1.87 -2.69
C VAL A 106 -4.09 1.21 -3.06
N LEU A 107 -3.70 0.22 -2.25
CA LEU A 107 -2.79 -0.86 -2.64
C LEU A 107 -3.62 -1.98 -3.25
N VAL A 108 -3.30 -2.42 -4.47
CA VAL A 108 -3.94 -3.60 -5.08
C VAL A 108 -3.01 -4.79 -4.97
N ILE A 109 -3.45 -5.82 -4.23
CA ILE A 109 -2.66 -7.04 -4.03
C ILE A 109 -3.52 -8.30 -4.26
N PRO A 110 -2.92 -9.43 -4.67
CA PRO A 110 -3.61 -10.70 -4.74
C PRO A 110 -3.89 -11.25 -3.34
N GLN A 111 -5.10 -11.72 -3.10
CA GLN A 111 -5.49 -12.38 -1.85
C GLN A 111 -4.75 -13.70 -1.68
N GLY A 112 -4.34 -13.99 -0.44
CA GLY A 112 -3.66 -15.23 -0.06
C GLY A 112 -2.21 -15.31 -0.54
N LYS A 113 -1.62 -14.20 -0.97
CA LYS A 113 -0.24 -14.15 -1.48
C LYS A 113 0.55 -13.03 -0.83
N VAL A 114 1.81 -13.33 -0.55
CA VAL A 114 2.81 -12.34 -0.16
C VAL A 114 3.31 -11.64 -1.42
N VAL A 115 3.30 -10.31 -1.43
CA VAL A 115 3.84 -9.50 -2.54
C VAL A 115 4.80 -8.43 -2.02
N THR A 116 5.82 -8.10 -2.80
CA THR A 116 6.79 -7.02 -2.50
C THR A 116 6.33 -5.67 -3.05
N THR A 117 5.49 -5.69 -4.08
CA THR A 117 5.02 -4.48 -4.77
C THR A 117 3.53 -4.64 -5.10
N PRO A 118 2.68 -3.69 -4.68
CA PRO A 118 1.29 -3.63 -5.13
C PRO A 118 1.21 -3.54 -6.66
N ILE A 119 0.22 -4.20 -7.24
CA ILE A 119 0.09 -4.37 -8.70
C ILE A 119 -0.14 -3.04 -9.41
N ASN A 120 -0.85 -2.12 -8.75
CA ASN A 120 -1.13 -0.80 -9.29
C ASN A 120 0.02 0.19 -9.11
N PHE A 121 1.15 -0.23 -8.51
CA PHE A 121 2.32 0.61 -8.28
C PHE A 121 3.49 0.16 -9.15
N GLN A 122 4.19 1.12 -9.74
CA GLN A 122 5.44 0.88 -10.43
C GLN A 122 6.56 1.69 -9.80
N ALA A 123 7.68 1.02 -9.52
CA ALA A 123 8.91 1.68 -9.14
C ALA A 123 9.40 2.56 -10.31
N LYS A 124 9.54 3.87 -10.09
CA LYS A 124 10.32 4.75 -10.97
C LYS A 124 11.75 4.25 -11.02
N SER A 125 12.33 4.23 -12.22
CA SER A 125 13.75 3.88 -12.44
C SER A 125 14.75 4.84 -11.77
N TYR A 126 14.30 6.03 -11.35
CA TYR A 126 15.15 7.08 -10.75
C TYR A 126 14.50 7.79 -9.55
N GLY A 127 13.46 7.20 -8.93
CA GLY A 127 12.68 7.86 -7.88
C GLY A 127 12.50 7.01 -6.62
N TYR A 128 12.35 7.70 -5.48
CA TYR A 128 12.10 7.12 -4.16
C TYR A 128 10.65 6.72 -4.05
N ASN A 129 10.35 5.48 -4.45
CA ASN A 129 9.03 4.93 -4.21
C ASN A 129 9.03 4.25 -2.86
N TYR A 130 8.06 4.61 -2.05
CA TYR A 130 7.87 3.99 -0.75
C TYR A 130 6.40 3.95 -0.39
N VAL A 131 6.09 2.95 0.42
CA VAL A 131 4.97 2.98 1.34
C VAL A 131 5.58 2.76 2.71
N ALA A 132 5.23 3.61 3.64
CA ALA A 132 5.66 3.52 5.02
C ALA A 132 4.45 3.79 5.92
N GLY A 133 4.56 3.47 7.18
CA GLY A 133 3.55 3.85 8.14
C GLY A 133 4.11 3.87 9.54
N ILE A 134 3.31 4.40 10.45
CA ILE A 134 3.64 4.55 11.85
C ILE A 134 2.80 3.59 12.68
N VAL A 135 3.45 2.92 13.63
CA VAL A 135 2.76 2.11 14.63
C VAL A 135 1.98 3.04 15.55
N ASP A 136 0.66 2.97 15.48
CA ASP A 136 -0.29 3.85 16.16
C ASP A 136 -1.09 3.03 17.17
N ASN A 137 -0.44 2.72 18.29
CA ASN A 137 -0.99 1.92 19.37
C ASN A 137 -0.55 2.50 20.71
N ASN A 138 -1.24 2.19 21.81
CA ASN A 138 -0.83 2.67 23.13
C ASN A 138 0.38 1.92 23.71
N GLU A 139 0.54 0.65 23.32
CA GLU A 139 1.53 -0.26 23.91
C GLU A 139 2.43 -0.87 22.82
N PRO A 140 3.61 -1.42 23.18
CA PRO A 140 4.41 -2.21 22.27
C PRO A 140 3.61 -3.31 21.58
N VAL A 141 3.82 -3.48 20.27
CA VAL A 141 3.10 -4.44 19.44
C VAL A 141 4.01 -5.62 19.11
N ALA A 142 3.49 -6.84 19.19
CA ALA A 142 4.23 -8.04 18.83
C ALA A 142 4.49 -8.11 17.31
N LEU A 143 5.71 -8.50 16.92
CA LEU A 143 6.08 -8.87 15.56
C LEU A 143 6.09 -10.39 15.42
N TRP A 144 5.63 -10.90 14.28
CA TRP A 144 5.40 -12.32 14.03
C TRP A 144 6.23 -12.83 12.85
N GLY A 145 6.74 -14.06 12.95
CA GLY A 145 7.47 -14.71 11.85
C GLY A 145 6.57 -15.16 10.68
N SER A 146 5.25 -15.08 10.86
CA SER A 146 4.22 -15.50 9.91
C SER A 146 2.92 -14.73 10.16
N THR A 147 2.02 -14.76 9.17
CA THR A 147 0.74 -14.01 9.18
C THR A 147 -0.40 -14.77 9.85
N ASP A 148 -0.09 -15.67 10.80
CA ASP A 148 -1.04 -16.55 11.49
C ASP A 148 -0.95 -16.46 13.03
N TYR A 149 -0.17 -15.51 13.56
CA TYR A 149 0.06 -15.30 14.99
C TYR A 149 0.70 -16.50 15.73
N THR A 150 1.37 -17.41 15.04
CA THR A 150 1.89 -18.62 15.70
C THR A 150 3.29 -18.48 16.30
N HIS A 151 4.11 -17.56 15.77
CA HIS A 151 5.50 -17.41 16.18
C HIS A 151 5.89 -15.93 16.37
N GLN A 152 5.94 -15.45 17.61
CA GLN A 152 6.42 -14.10 17.90
C GLN A 152 7.95 -14.05 17.74
N VAL A 153 8.44 -13.06 17.00
CA VAL A 153 9.87 -12.84 16.69
C VAL A 153 10.42 -11.54 17.27
N GLY A 154 9.57 -10.69 17.83
CA GLY A 154 9.99 -9.44 18.45
C GLY A 154 8.82 -8.57 18.90
N THR A 155 9.15 -7.31 19.17
CA THR A 155 8.18 -6.25 19.47
C THR A 155 8.60 -4.94 18.84
N VAL A 156 7.65 -4.07 18.57
CA VAL A 156 7.86 -2.72 18.04
C VAL A 156 7.16 -1.69 18.92
N LYS A 157 7.81 -0.54 19.16
CA LYS A 157 7.24 0.53 19.98
C LYS A 157 6.19 1.36 19.23
N PRO A 158 5.18 1.91 19.93
CA PRO A 158 4.37 3.01 19.43
C PRO A 158 5.22 4.15 18.87
N GLY A 159 4.71 4.84 17.85
CA GLY A 159 5.38 5.98 17.25
C GLY A 159 6.51 5.64 16.28
N SER A 160 6.92 4.37 16.21
CA SER A 160 7.97 3.93 15.29
C SER A 160 7.45 3.88 13.85
N ILE A 161 8.28 4.35 12.92
CA ILE A 161 7.94 4.47 11.51
C ILE A 161 8.73 3.44 10.73
N TRP A 162 8.03 2.72 9.86
CA TRP A 162 8.60 1.61 9.11
C TRP A 162 8.25 1.71 7.65
N LYS A 163 9.25 1.48 6.80
CA LYS A 163 9.03 1.21 5.38
C LYS A 163 8.46 -0.19 5.25
N ILE A 164 7.33 -0.31 4.55
CA ILE A 164 6.67 -1.59 4.34
C ILE A 164 7.36 -2.28 3.16
N THR A 165 7.87 -3.49 3.41
CA THR A 165 8.68 -4.24 2.44
C THR A 165 7.89 -5.30 1.69
N ARG A 166 6.89 -5.91 2.36
CA ARG A 166 5.95 -6.86 1.76
C ARG A 166 4.55 -6.70 2.35
N TYR A 167 3.58 -7.19 1.61
CA TYR A 167 2.16 -7.09 1.89
C TYR A 167 1.52 -8.47 1.80
N TYR A 168 0.54 -8.73 2.65
CA TYR A 168 -0.28 -9.93 2.58
C TYR A 168 -1.71 -9.60 2.96
N SER A 169 -2.68 -10.22 2.27
CA SER A 169 -4.08 -10.20 2.68
C SER A 169 -4.64 -11.61 2.75
N GLY A 170 -5.23 -11.97 3.89
CA GLY A 170 -5.83 -13.28 4.13
C GLY A 170 -7.20 -13.46 3.47
N ALA A 171 -7.66 -14.71 3.43
CA ALA A 171 -9.01 -15.05 2.98
C ALA A 171 -10.11 -14.49 3.92
N ASP A 172 -9.74 -14.25 5.18
CA ASP A 172 -10.55 -13.67 6.25
C ASP A 172 -10.61 -12.13 6.22
N GLY A 173 -9.92 -11.48 5.28
CA GLY A 173 -9.84 -10.03 5.18
C GLY A 173 -8.76 -9.40 6.08
N SER A 174 -7.95 -10.21 6.77
CA SER A 174 -6.77 -9.70 7.46
C SER A 174 -5.79 -9.05 6.48
N VAL A 175 -5.12 -7.99 6.92
CA VAL A 175 -4.04 -7.33 6.17
C VAL A 175 -2.81 -7.29 7.07
N TRP A 176 -1.68 -7.64 6.49
CA TRP A 176 -0.39 -7.72 7.18
C TRP A 176 0.68 -7.00 6.39
N PHE A 177 1.57 -6.34 7.13
CA PHE A 177 2.76 -5.69 6.61
C PHE A 177 4.00 -6.37 7.14
N ASP A 178 4.99 -6.54 6.27
CA ASP A 178 6.32 -6.96 6.67
C ASP A 178 7.22 -5.74 6.82
N LEU A 179 7.80 -5.59 8.00
CA LEU A 179 8.71 -4.50 8.35
C LEU A 179 10.17 -4.80 7.97
N GLY A 180 10.42 -6.00 7.42
CA GLY A 180 11.72 -6.51 7.01
C GLY A 180 12.09 -7.78 7.77
N ASN A 181 12.94 -8.64 7.18
CA ASN A 181 13.43 -9.88 7.79
C ASN A 181 12.32 -10.84 8.25
N ASP A 182 11.24 -10.96 7.47
CA ASP A 182 10.09 -11.81 7.81
C ASP A 182 9.41 -11.42 9.14
N GLN A 183 9.40 -10.12 9.47
CA GLN A 183 8.76 -9.58 10.67
C GLN A 183 7.41 -8.95 10.31
N TRP A 184 6.37 -9.75 10.48
CA TRP A 184 4.99 -9.41 10.15
C TRP A 184 4.27 -8.74 11.31
N ILE A 185 3.47 -7.74 10.96
CA ILE A 185 2.58 -7.02 11.88
C ILE A 185 1.20 -6.85 11.22
N PRO A 186 0.11 -7.06 11.95
CA PRO A 186 -1.23 -6.75 11.44
C PRO A 186 -1.38 -5.26 11.16
N SER A 187 -2.00 -4.91 10.04
CA SER A 187 -2.13 -3.52 9.60
C SER A 187 -2.94 -2.65 10.57
N PHE A 188 -3.85 -3.23 11.36
CA PHE A 188 -4.68 -2.47 12.31
C PHE A 188 -3.87 -1.86 13.48
N TYR A 189 -2.59 -2.20 13.62
CA TYR A 189 -1.68 -1.52 14.54
C TYR A 189 -0.98 -0.29 13.92
N PHE A 190 -1.21 -0.02 12.64
CA PHE A 190 -0.72 1.17 11.97
C PHE A 190 -1.78 2.27 12.01
N ASN A 191 -1.31 3.52 11.90
CA ASN A 191 -2.20 4.62 11.57
C ASN A 191 -2.89 4.35 10.23
N ASN A 192 -4.19 4.61 10.16
CA ASN A 192 -4.99 4.38 8.95
C ASN A 192 -4.47 5.14 7.71
N ASN A 193 -3.69 6.21 7.89
CA ASN A 193 -3.08 6.98 6.82
C ASN A 193 -1.59 6.64 6.71
N LEU A 194 -1.25 5.86 5.69
CA LEU A 194 0.12 5.52 5.35
C LEU A 194 0.86 6.73 4.79
N PHE A 195 2.17 6.77 4.99
CA PHE A 195 3.05 7.61 4.20
C PHE A 195 3.32 6.93 2.87
N TYR A 196 3.36 7.70 1.81
CA TYR A 196 3.68 7.13 0.51
C TYR A 196 4.24 8.16 -0.44
N ASN A 197 5.03 7.66 -1.38
CA ASN A 197 5.39 8.34 -2.61
C ASN A 197 5.44 7.26 -3.68
N PHE A 198 4.51 7.27 -4.61
CA PHE A 198 4.54 6.32 -5.72
C PHE A 198 3.96 6.92 -6.99
N ASN A 199 4.35 6.32 -8.11
CA ASN A 199 3.83 6.66 -9.43
C ASN A 199 2.56 5.88 -9.74
N THR A 200 1.44 6.59 -9.93
CA THR A 200 0.16 6.01 -10.33
C THR A 200 -0.08 6.06 -11.85
N ALA A 201 0.79 6.72 -12.63
CA ALA A 201 0.58 7.00 -14.05
C ALA A 201 0.70 5.77 -14.98
N TYR A 202 0.85 4.56 -14.45
CA TYR A 202 1.08 3.34 -15.24
C TYR A 202 -0.03 3.07 -16.28
N ASN A 203 -1.28 3.51 -16.07
CA ASN A 203 -2.36 3.27 -17.04
C ASN A 203 -2.58 4.41 -18.07
N ARG A 204 -1.59 5.29 -18.29
CA ARG A 204 -1.65 6.31 -19.36
C ARG A 204 -0.50 6.25 -20.35
N PRO A 205 -0.69 5.63 -21.52
CA PRO A 205 0.33 5.57 -22.57
C PRO A 205 0.51 6.89 -23.34
N ASP A 206 -0.33 7.91 -23.15
CA ASP A 206 -0.43 9.09 -24.04
C ASP A 206 0.13 10.41 -23.48
N LEU A 207 0.48 10.48 -22.20
CA LEU A 207 1.11 11.66 -21.60
C LEU A 207 2.63 11.48 -21.54
N SER A 208 3.36 12.53 -21.92
CA SER A 208 4.80 12.66 -21.62
C SER A 208 5.06 12.25 -20.17
N ARG A 209 6.16 11.52 -19.93
CA ARG A 209 6.56 10.72 -18.74
C ARG A 209 6.60 11.42 -17.36
N ASP A 210 5.75 12.41 -17.14
CA ASP A 210 5.93 13.46 -16.17
C ASP A 210 4.78 13.47 -15.14
N TYR A 211 5.09 12.86 -13.99
CA TYR A 211 4.82 13.41 -12.64
C TYR A 211 3.41 13.45 -12.02
N THR A 212 2.54 12.44 -12.16
CA THR A 212 1.52 12.25 -11.09
C THR A 212 2.10 11.42 -9.96
N THR A 213 3.08 12.00 -9.24
CA THR A 213 3.46 11.48 -7.92
C THR A 213 2.31 11.75 -6.97
N GLN A 214 1.75 10.70 -6.38
CA GLN A 214 0.92 10.88 -5.21
C GLN A 214 1.79 10.73 -3.98
N GLN A 215 1.63 11.67 -3.05
CA GLN A 215 2.47 11.76 -1.89
C GLN A 215 1.68 12.17 -0.67
N ARG A 216 1.91 11.44 0.43
CA ARG A 216 1.50 11.82 1.78
C ARG A 216 2.72 11.69 2.67
N VAL A 217 3.11 12.81 3.28
CA VAL A 217 4.29 12.89 4.16
C VAL A 217 3.93 13.11 5.61
N ILE A 218 2.75 13.64 5.92
CA ILE A 218 2.33 13.93 7.30
C ILE A 218 1.06 13.13 7.64
N THR A 219 1.01 12.59 8.85
CA THR A 219 -0.20 12.01 9.44
C THR A 219 -0.40 12.47 10.89
N THR A 220 -1.66 12.41 11.34
CA THR A 220 -2.06 12.68 12.72
C THR A 220 -2.27 11.36 13.45
N MET A 221 -1.72 11.24 14.65
CA MET A 221 -1.79 10.05 15.49
C MET A 221 -3.16 9.93 16.17
N GLN A 222 -3.71 8.71 16.21
CA GLN A 222 -4.87 8.37 17.04
C GLN A 222 -4.44 8.14 18.50
N HIS A 223 -3.24 7.60 18.70
CA HIS A 223 -2.60 7.37 19.99
C HIS A 223 -1.31 8.19 20.07
N PRO A 224 -1.38 9.45 20.56
CA PRO A 224 -0.19 10.25 20.81
C PRO A 224 0.80 9.53 21.73
N PHE A 225 2.10 9.66 21.45
CA PHE A 225 3.16 9.00 22.22
C PHE A 225 4.17 10.01 22.76
N VAL A 226 4.91 9.62 23.81
CA VAL A 226 5.91 10.47 24.44
C VAL A 226 7.25 10.32 23.72
N VAL A 227 7.78 11.43 23.24
CA VAL A 227 9.14 11.59 22.72
C VAL A 227 10.05 12.05 23.85
N THR A 228 11.19 11.40 24.04
CA THR A 228 12.19 11.80 25.03
C THR A 228 13.41 12.36 24.31
N ILE A 229 13.90 13.53 24.70
CA ILE A 229 15.06 14.13 24.04
C ILE A 229 16.35 13.49 24.56
N HIS A 230 17.13 12.83 23.71
CA HIS A 230 18.36 12.13 24.11
C HIS A 230 19.65 12.92 23.81
N GLY A 231 20.74 12.54 24.50
CA GLY A 231 22.09 13.08 24.34
C GLY A 231 22.51 14.03 25.46
N ASP A 232 23.71 14.60 25.37
CA ASP A 232 24.28 15.40 26.48
C ASP A 232 23.97 16.90 26.39
N SER A 233 23.20 17.32 25.40
CA SER A 233 22.92 18.73 25.12
C SER A 233 21.54 18.94 24.55
N ALA A 234 21.03 20.17 24.70
CA ALA A 234 19.75 20.57 24.15
C ALA A 234 19.70 20.41 22.62
N LYS A 235 18.53 20.04 22.10
CA LYS A 235 18.31 19.76 20.66
C LYS A 235 17.48 20.85 20.03
N GLN A 236 17.92 21.28 18.86
CA GLN A 236 17.24 22.30 18.06
C GLN A 236 16.01 21.71 17.39
N THR A 237 14.87 22.41 17.49
CA THR A 237 13.65 22.10 16.73
C THR A 237 13.51 23.03 15.52
N PHE A 238 12.53 22.73 14.67
CA PHE A 238 12.24 23.44 13.43
C PHE A 238 10.76 23.82 13.37
N LYS A 239 10.45 24.88 12.62
CA LYS A 239 9.05 25.28 12.39
C LYS A 239 8.29 24.34 11.47
N TYR A 240 9.00 23.68 10.56
CA TYR A 240 8.45 22.77 9.56
C TYR A 240 9.32 21.51 9.46
N PRO A 241 8.74 20.36 9.07
CA PRO A 241 9.47 19.12 8.87
C PRO A 241 10.15 19.11 7.49
N ASP A 242 11.08 20.04 7.28
CA ASP A 242 11.96 20.13 6.12
C ASP A 242 13.27 20.79 6.54
N MET A 243 14.40 20.17 6.18
CA MET A 243 15.74 20.72 6.49
C MET A 243 16.08 21.95 5.66
N GLU A 244 15.35 22.20 4.58
CA GLU A 244 15.56 23.39 3.74
C GLU A 244 15.05 24.66 4.40
N ASP A 245 14.08 24.57 5.31
CA ASP A 245 13.51 25.72 5.99
C ASP A 245 14.36 26.09 7.21
N MET A 246 15.27 27.06 7.02
CA MET A 246 16.25 27.54 7.99
C MET A 246 15.66 28.29 9.20
N PHE A 247 14.38 28.09 9.54
CA PHE A 247 13.74 28.78 10.67
C PHE A 247 13.91 27.95 11.95
N PRO A 248 14.92 28.26 12.80
CA PRO A 248 15.09 27.57 14.07
C PRO A 248 13.84 27.78 14.93
N GLY A 249 13.35 26.68 15.50
CA GLY A 249 12.35 26.72 16.56
C GLY A 249 13.00 27.00 17.91
N ILE A 250 12.59 26.25 18.94
CA ILE A 250 13.16 26.31 20.29
C ILE A 250 14.24 25.23 20.47
N TYR A 251 14.98 25.33 21.57
CA TYR A 251 15.84 24.24 22.02
C TYR A 251 15.10 23.45 23.11
N LEU A 252 15.14 22.13 22.99
CA LEU A 252 14.58 21.22 24.00
C LEU A 252 15.71 20.61 24.82
N ASP A 253 15.59 20.69 26.14
CA ASP A 253 16.60 20.15 27.05
C ASP A 253 16.66 18.62 26.97
N SER A 254 17.87 18.07 27.17
CA SER A 254 18.06 16.62 27.28
C SER A 254 17.23 16.05 28.45
N GLY A 255 16.62 14.89 28.22
CA GLY A 255 15.74 14.21 29.16
C GLY A 255 14.33 14.81 29.25
N SER A 256 14.06 15.93 28.58
CA SER A 256 12.70 16.47 28.50
C SER A 256 11.78 15.53 27.71
N GLN A 257 10.50 15.51 28.09
CA GLN A 257 9.49 14.63 27.53
C GLN A 257 8.35 15.44 26.91
N TRP A 258 7.95 15.05 25.70
CA TRP A 258 7.00 15.81 24.90
C TRP A 258 5.98 14.87 24.26
N LEU A 259 4.72 15.27 24.22
CA LEU A 259 3.69 14.50 23.56
C LEU A 259 3.70 14.80 22.06
N CYS A 260 3.75 13.74 21.25
CA CYS A 260 3.77 13.80 19.79
C CYS A 260 2.38 13.47 19.21
N TYR A 261 1.85 14.38 18.39
CA TYR A 261 0.51 14.25 17.80
C TYR A 261 0.52 14.07 16.28
N GLU A 262 1.58 14.50 15.61
CA GLU A 262 1.74 14.38 14.18
C GLU A 262 3.16 13.94 13.86
N VAL A 263 3.28 13.17 12.79
CA VAL A 263 4.55 12.64 12.33
C VAL A 263 4.71 12.93 10.85
N SER A 264 5.92 13.30 10.46
CA SER A 264 6.32 13.42 9.06
C SER A 264 7.33 12.34 8.68
N TYR A 265 7.18 11.77 7.48
CA TYR A 265 8.11 10.80 6.90
C TYR A 265 8.44 11.19 5.47
N THR A 266 9.73 11.34 5.17
CA THR A 266 10.24 11.55 3.81
C THR A 266 11.47 10.67 3.56
N ASP A 267 11.38 9.85 2.51
CA ASP A 267 12.50 9.07 1.94
C ASP A 267 13.02 9.84 0.71
N ALA A 268 13.92 10.82 0.91
CA ALA A 268 14.52 11.64 -0.15
C ALA A 268 15.99 11.28 -0.39
N ILE A 269 16.52 11.64 -1.59
CA ILE A 269 17.85 11.29 -2.12
C ILE A 269 18.98 11.42 -1.10
N PHE A 270 18.92 12.43 -0.23
CA PHE A 270 20.04 12.81 0.61
C PHE A 270 19.79 12.63 2.11
N THR A 271 18.53 12.49 2.56
CA THR A 271 18.20 12.37 3.98
C THR A 271 16.84 11.68 4.17
N GLN A 272 16.83 10.40 4.59
CA GLN A 272 15.63 9.83 5.20
C GLN A 272 15.41 10.59 6.51
N THR A 273 14.34 11.37 6.60
CA THR A 273 14.10 12.21 7.77
C THR A 273 12.70 12.02 8.26
N ASN A 274 12.63 11.51 9.49
CA ASN A 274 11.41 11.37 10.25
C ASN A 274 11.33 12.56 11.19
N TRP A 275 10.13 13.12 11.35
CA TRP A 275 9.93 14.27 12.24
C TRP A 275 8.74 14.05 13.17
N TYR A 276 8.86 14.54 14.39
CA TYR A 276 7.83 14.51 15.42
C TYR A 276 7.37 15.92 15.74
N LYS A 277 6.05 16.14 15.70
CA LYS A 277 5.44 17.42 16.08
C LYS A 277 5.14 17.43 17.57
N LEU A 278 5.91 18.23 18.30
CA LEU A 278 5.89 18.33 19.76
C LEU A 278 5.12 19.56 20.27
N GLY A 279 4.64 20.39 19.34
CA GLY A 279 3.88 21.60 19.62
C GLY A 279 3.60 22.42 18.35
N PRO A 280 2.93 23.57 18.48
CA PRO A 280 2.73 24.49 17.36
C PRO A 280 4.07 24.98 16.83
N GLU A 281 4.37 24.71 15.55
CA GLU A 281 5.67 25.06 14.94
C GLU A 281 6.89 24.46 15.66
N VAL A 282 6.73 23.31 16.34
CA VAL A 282 7.84 22.60 17.01
C VAL A 282 7.96 21.20 16.43
N TRP A 283 8.85 21.05 15.46
CA TRP A 283 9.22 19.77 14.84
C TRP A 283 10.62 19.35 15.27
N LEU A 284 10.74 18.12 15.76
CA LEU A 284 12.01 17.51 16.13
C LEU A 284 12.35 16.40 15.14
N ALA A 285 13.59 16.35 14.66
CA ALA A 285 14.08 15.22 13.89
C ALA A 285 14.14 13.97 14.77
N ALA A 286 13.59 12.85 14.29
CA ALA A 286 13.50 11.61 15.07
C ALA A 286 14.87 11.01 15.42
N SER A 287 15.95 11.40 14.74
CA SER A 287 17.32 11.02 15.11
C SER A 287 17.78 11.55 16.46
N TYR A 288 17.06 12.53 17.03
CA TYR A 288 17.27 13.04 18.39
C TYR A 288 16.39 12.38 19.45
N ASP A 289 15.45 11.55 19.02
CA ASP A 289 14.65 10.71 19.89
C ASP A 289 15.27 9.30 19.93
N SER A 290 14.99 8.59 21.00
CA SER A 290 15.18 7.16 21.03
C SER A 290 13.81 6.53 21.28
N LEU A 291 13.18 6.09 20.21
CA LEU A 291 12.24 4.98 20.32
C LEU A 291 13.09 3.72 20.57
N ASP A 292 13.75 3.65 21.72
CA ASP A 292 14.76 2.63 22.09
C ASP A 292 14.27 1.17 22.02
#